data_AF-A0A958B406-F1
#
_entry.id   AF-A0A958B406-F1
#
_cell.length_a   1.000
_cell.length_b   1.000
_cell.length_c   1.000
_cell.angle_alpha   90.00
_cell.angle_beta   90.00
_cell.angle_gamma   90.00
#
_symmetry.space_group_name_H-M   'P 1'
#
loop_
_entity.id
_entity.type
_entity.pdbx_description
1 polymer ?
#
loop_
_entity_poly.entity_id
_entity_poly.type
_entity_poly.pdbx_seq_one_letter_code
_entity_poly.pdbx_strand_id
1 'polypeptide(L)'
;AAVPTSEPEVANPAAAYCVQQGGSDQILTDGSGKRYAACILPDGTVCGEAAFYNGECGPGKQAEATVAPITTVTATNEAPQALISAVLAAQPEGAYEELGALDLGALGGAPLWAVYSTGMRNFELDPSPGHFVAIYTPVADGWNELARLDISNTAMAGDPLIDIGPDFVFPDGVKQVEIDPSRVWLTVDGGAGAHSGTFQVLSFDGEMLRQEIGGASASPGSGYLADLNGDGQNDVVLNATEYYVFCYACGVRHPYFSVYTWLGDEMLPVEVSALMMGQRGTPPDEANSRAVQLAQAGLWPDALAAIKEAENLAGDDDPPTPTGSLRWNAALIQLNHDAQLAALQDSPYPLLSNVFYGDYAAAVDLMRGLPVEQIFAPDTPLVVETVADGWQAELSSYLVQSATAALDVMPHLAPAYFVRAWGEFLEDPASPQIADDLAAAAQLAPTDPLYAAAAQAFPLAR
;
A
#
# COMPACT_ATOMS: atom_id res chain seq x y z
N ALA A 1 -48.30 -12.39 -7.11
CA ALA A 1 -47.62 -11.39 -7.97
C ALA A 1 -47.19 -10.23 -7.08
N ALA A 2 -45.89 -10.18 -6.80
CA ALA A 2 -45.17 -9.01 -6.31
C ALA A 2 -43.75 -9.19 -6.84
N VAL A 3 -43.30 -8.27 -7.68
CA VAL A 3 -41.98 -8.27 -8.32
C VAL A 3 -40.99 -7.66 -7.32
N PRO A 4 -39.84 -8.30 -7.01
CA PRO A 4 -38.79 -7.60 -6.29
C PRO A 4 -38.07 -6.68 -7.27
N THR A 5 -38.05 -5.41 -6.94
CA THR A 5 -37.26 -4.37 -7.61
C THR A 5 -35.79 -4.61 -7.31
N SER A 6 -34.99 -4.88 -8.33
CA SER A 6 -33.53 -4.88 -8.25
C SER A 6 -33.04 -3.43 -8.07
N GLU A 7 -32.40 -3.13 -6.94
CA GLU A 7 -31.46 -2.01 -6.88
C GLU A 7 -30.23 -2.40 -7.73
N PRO A 8 -29.71 -1.49 -8.57
CA PRO A 8 -28.59 -1.81 -9.44
C PRO A 8 -27.30 -1.88 -8.61
N GLU A 9 -26.75 -3.08 -8.55
CA GLU A 9 -25.38 -3.40 -8.17
C GLU A 9 -24.42 -2.55 -9.01
N VAL A 10 -23.69 -1.63 -8.37
CA VAL A 10 -22.75 -0.76 -9.09
C VAL A 10 -21.47 -1.56 -9.34
N ALA A 11 -21.48 -2.31 -10.43
CA ALA A 11 -20.42 -3.24 -10.83
C ALA A 11 -19.14 -2.57 -11.39
N ASN A 12 -19.01 -1.24 -11.30
CA ASN A 12 -17.84 -0.52 -11.79
C ASN A 12 -17.52 0.69 -10.88
N PRO A 13 -16.49 0.58 -10.02
CA PRO A 13 -16.06 1.66 -9.14
C PRO A 13 -15.68 2.96 -9.87
N ALA A 14 -15.12 2.87 -11.09
CA ALA A 14 -14.74 4.03 -11.88
C ALA A 14 -15.97 4.77 -12.44
N ALA A 15 -16.98 4.03 -12.89
CA ALA A 15 -18.28 4.60 -13.29
C ALA A 15 -19.00 5.24 -12.10
N ALA A 16 -18.96 4.57 -10.93
CA ALA A 16 -19.53 5.08 -9.69
C ALA A 16 -18.89 6.41 -9.29
N TYR A 17 -17.57 6.45 -9.31
CA TYR A 17 -16.77 7.63 -9.00
C TYR A 17 -17.03 8.76 -10.00
N CYS A 18 -17.13 8.45 -11.30
CA CYS A 18 -17.49 9.44 -12.31
C CYS A 18 -18.81 10.17 -11.98
N VAL A 19 -19.86 9.39 -11.68
CA VAL A 19 -21.18 9.95 -11.32
C VAL A 19 -21.12 10.70 -9.98
N GLN A 20 -20.36 10.19 -9.00
CA GLN A 20 -20.17 10.83 -7.70
C GLN A 20 -19.50 12.21 -7.82
N GLN A 21 -18.55 12.37 -8.74
CA GLN A 21 -17.88 13.65 -9.02
C GLN A 21 -18.71 14.59 -9.93
N GLY A 22 -19.98 14.26 -10.20
CA GLY A 22 -20.89 15.06 -11.02
C GLY A 22 -20.69 14.90 -12.53
N GLY A 23 -19.88 13.94 -12.96
CA GLY A 23 -19.70 13.57 -14.37
C GLY A 23 -20.79 12.63 -14.89
N SER A 24 -20.79 12.40 -16.20
CA SER A 24 -21.63 11.43 -16.89
C SER A 24 -20.77 10.32 -17.50
N ASP A 25 -20.97 9.08 -17.06
CA ASP A 25 -20.31 7.92 -17.63
C ASP A 25 -20.96 7.50 -18.97
N GLN A 26 -20.15 7.31 -20.00
CA GLN A 26 -20.58 6.90 -21.34
C GLN A 26 -19.55 6.03 -22.06
N ILE A 27 -20.01 5.08 -22.87
CA ILE A 27 -19.14 4.35 -23.79
C ILE A 27 -18.92 5.17 -25.07
N LEU A 28 -17.70 5.66 -25.26
CA LEU A 28 -17.28 6.38 -26.46
C LEU A 28 -16.49 5.48 -27.41
N THR A 29 -16.30 5.92 -28.65
CA THR A 29 -15.47 5.24 -29.66
C THR A 29 -14.37 6.20 -30.10
N ASP A 30 -13.11 5.77 -30.01
CA ASP A 30 -11.96 6.58 -30.40
C ASP A 30 -11.73 6.61 -31.92
N GLY A 31 -10.73 7.38 -32.37
CA GLY A 31 -10.37 7.51 -33.79
C GLY A 31 -9.87 6.22 -34.46
N SER A 32 -9.57 5.18 -33.68
CA SER A 32 -9.20 3.84 -34.17
C SER A 32 -10.39 2.88 -34.26
N GLY A 33 -11.56 3.29 -33.78
CA GLY A 33 -12.77 2.47 -33.74
C GLY A 33 -12.91 1.62 -32.46
N LYS A 34 -12.02 1.79 -31.47
CA LYS A 34 -12.08 1.08 -30.18
C LYS A 34 -13.08 1.77 -29.26
N ARG A 35 -13.91 0.98 -28.59
CA ARG A 35 -14.86 1.46 -27.57
C ARG A 35 -14.17 1.55 -26.21
N TYR A 36 -14.42 2.61 -25.47
CA TYR A 36 -13.92 2.78 -24.09
C TYR A 36 -14.96 3.50 -23.23
N ALA A 37 -14.96 3.21 -21.94
CA ALA A 37 -15.80 3.89 -20.97
C ALA A 37 -15.16 5.21 -20.54
N ALA A 38 -15.93 6.28 -20.59
CA ALA A 38 -15.46 7.65 -20.46
C ALA A 38 -16.32 8.44 -19.48
N CYS A 39 -15.67 9.15 -18.57
CA CYS A 39 -16.29 10.13 -17.71
C CYS A 39 -16.30 11.51 -18.37
N ILE A 40 -17.49 12.06 -18.60
CA ILE A 40 -17.68 13.42 -19.13
C ILE A 40 -18.00 14.36 -17.97
N LEU A 41 -17.07 15.25 -17.64
CA LEU A 41 -17.16 16.17 -16.50
C LEU A 41 -18.01 17.41 -16.82
N PRO A 42 -18.54 18.13 -15.80
CA PRO A 42 -19.39 19.32 -15.99
C PRO A 42 -18.75 20.48 -16.76
N ASP A 43 -17.42 20.56 -16.75
CA ASP A 43 -16.65 21.56 -17.49
C ASP A 43 -16.44 21.19 -18.97
N GLY A 44 -16.93 20.02 -19.38
CA GLY A 44 -16.79 19.47 -20.74
C GLY A 44 -15.54 18.61 -20.95
N THR A 45 -14.74 18.36 -19.91
CA THR A 45 -13.58 17.46 -19.99
C THR A 45 -14.05 16.01 -20.18
N VAL A 46 -13.42 15.28 -21.10
CA VAL A 46 -13.69 13.86 -21.35
C VAL A 46 -12.46 13.05 -20.95
N CYS A 47 -12.62 12.23 -19.93
CA CYS A 47 -11.60 11.32 -19.41
C CYS A 47 -12.00 9.87 -19.65
N GLY A 48 -11.06 8.94 -19.79
CA GLY A 48 -11.38 7.53 -19.54
C GLY A 48 -11.81 7.36 -18.08
N GLU A 49 -12.83 6.56 -17.78
CA GLU A 49 -13.36 6.47 -16.41
C GLU A 49 -12.31 5.99 -15.41
N ALA A 50 -11.45 5.04 -15.80
CA ALA A 50 -10.35 4.53 -14.97
C ALA A 50 -9.25 5.59 -14.77
N ALA A 51 -8.92 6.35 -15.82
CA ALA A 51 -7.95 7.43 -15.73
C ALA A 51 -8.46 8.59 -14.84
N PHE A 52 -9.77 8.83 -14.84
CA PHE A 52 -10.38 9.79 -13.91
C PHE A 52 -10.38 9.25 -12.48
N TYR A 53 -10.75 7.98 -12.29
CA TYR A 53 -10.74 7.30 -10.99
C TYR A 53 -9.34 7.27 -10.35
N ASN A 54 -8.29 7.04 -11.15
CA ASN A 54 -6.90 7.00 -10.71
C ASN A 54 -6.25 8.40 -10.61
N GLY A 55 -6.98 9.49 -10.88
CA GLY A 55 -6.46 10.86 -10.83
C GLY A 55 -5.52 11.25 -11.97
N GLU A 56 -5.35 10.39 -12.97
CA GLU A 56 -4.53 10.60 -14.17
C GLU A 56 -5.18 11.62 -15.15
N CYS A 57 -6.49 11.81 -15.04
CA CYS A 57 -7.28 12.77 -15.80
C CYS A 57 -8.26 13.53 -14.86
N GLY A 58 -8.64 14.78 -15.19
CA GLY A 58 -9.51 15.58 -14.33
C GLY A 58 -9.89 16.96 -14.89
N PRO A 59 -10.71 17.76 -14.18
CA PRO A 59 -11.26 19.02 -14.67
C PRO A 59 -10.19 20.00 -15.18
N GLY A 60 -10.43 20.60 -16.33
CA GLY A 60 -9.52 21.57 -16.98
C GLY A 60 -8.37 20.95 -17.77
N LYS A 61 -8.23 19.62 -17.80
CA LYS A 61 -7.26 18.90 -18.64
C LYS A 61 -7.99 18.18 -19.78
N GLN A 62 -8.06 18.79 -20.96
CA GLN A 62 -8.44 18.03 -22.16
C GLN A 62 -7.31 17.03 -22.48
N ALA A 63 -7.68 15.80 -22.85
CA ALA A 63 -6.72 14.79 -23.29
C ALA A 63 -6.01 15.24 -24.58
N GLU A 64 -4.81 15.81 -24.43
CA GLU A 64 -3.82 15.85 -25.50
C GLU A 64 -2.85 14.69 -25.30
N ALA A 65 -2.85 13.78 -26.27
CA ALA A 65 -2.08 12.55 -26.27
C ALA A 65 -0.58 12.85 -26.34
N THR A 66 0.10 12.87 -25.19
CA THR A 66 1.54 12.61 -25.10
C THR A 66 1.85 11.79 -23.86
N VAL A 67 1.63 10.49 -23.98
CA VAL A 67 2.28 9.48 -23.13
C VAL A 67 3.59 9.11 -23.82
N ALA A 68 4.72 9.40 -23.17
CA ALA A 68 5.95 8.68 -23.48
C ALA A 68 5.71 7.21 -23.07
N PRO A 69 5.97 6.24 -23.97
CA PRO A 69 5.40 4.92 -23.83
C PRO A 69 6.00 4.20 -22.62
N ILE A 70 5.16 3.89 -21.64
CA ILE A 70 5.25 2.60 -20.97
C ILE A 70 5.06 1.60 -22.10
N THR A 71 6.11 0.87 -22.48
CA THR A 71 5.98 -0.34 -23.29
C THR A 71 5.25 -1.38 -22.45
N THR A 72 3.94 -1.19 -22.30
CA THR A 72 3.02 -2.30 -22.17
C THR A 72 3.19 -3.06 -23.48
N VAL A 73 3.87 -4.19 -23.44
CA VAL A 73 3.72 -5.18 -24.49
C VAL A 73 2.24 -5.56 -24.45
N THR A 74 1.44 -4.95 -25.32
CA THR A 74 0.12 -5.48 -25.67
C THR A 74 0.38 -6.82 -26.34
N ALA A 75 0.60 -7.85 -25.53
CA ALA A 75 0.45 -9.23 -25.92
C ALA A 75 -1.00 -9.38 -26.38
N THR A 76 -1.18 -9.87 -27.60
CA THR A 76 -2.49 -10.33 -28.03
C THR A 76 -2.85 -11.55 -27.17
N ASN A 77 -3.71 -11.34 -26.17
CA ASN A 77 -4.09 -12.25 -25.08
C ASN A 77 -4.82 -13.55 -25.48
N GLU A 78 -4.69 -14.04 -26.71
CA GLU A 78 -5.35 -15.28 -27.11
C GLU A 78 -4.32 -16.39 -27.29
N ALA A 79 -4.08 -17.14 -26.21
CA ALA A 79 -3.52 -18.46 -26.38
C ALA A 79 -4.47 -19.30 -27.24
N PRO A 80 -3.96 -20.24 -28.06
CA PRO A 80 -4.84 -21.05 -28.88
C PRO A 80 -5.82 -21.82 -28.01
N GLN A 81 -7.13 -21.74 -28.31
CA GLN A 81 -8.20 -22.42 -27.56
C GLN A 81 -7.92 -23.92 -27.32
N ALA A 82 -7.17 -24.55 -28.23
CA ALA A 82 -6.72 -25.93 -28.10
C ALA A 82 -5.80 -26.17 -26.88
N LEU A 83 -4.92 -25.22 -26.54
CA LEU A 83 -4.07 -25.28 -25.35
C LEU A 83 -4.93 -25.23 -24.09
N ILE A 84 -5.77 -24.20 -23.96
CA ILE A 84 -6.67 -24.02 -22.81
C ILE A 84 -7.54 -25.26 -22.59
N SER A 85 -8.14 -25.77 -23.67
CA SER A 85 -9.01 -26.96 -23.63
C SER A 85 -8.24 -28.22 -23.21
N ALA A 86 -7.00 -28.39 -23.69
CA ALA A 86 -6.17 -29.53 -23.34
C ALA A 86 -5.73 -29.49 -21.86
N VAL A 87 -5.34 -28.30 -21.37
CA VAL A 87 -4.95 -28.11 -19.97
C VAL A 87 -6.13 -28.34 -19.04
N LEU A 88 -7.30 -27.75 -19.34
CA LEU A 88 -8.51 -27.92 -18.55
C LEU A 88 -8.96 -29.38 -18.49
N ALA A 89 -8.93 -30.10 -19.61
CA ALA A 89 -9.28 -31.52 -19.67
C ALA A 89 -8.30 -32.44 -18.90
N ALA A 90 -7.09 -31.97 -18.61
CA ALA A 90 -6.11 -32.68 -17.80
C ALA A 90 -6.26 -32.41 -16.29
N GLN A 91 -7.07 -31.42 -15.89
CA GLN A 91 -7.34 -31.14 -14.47
C GLN A 91 -8.40 -32.09 -13.91
N PRO A 92 -8.44 -32.30 -12.57
CA PRO A 92 -9.55 -33.00 -11.96
C PRO A 92 -10.88 -32.35 -12.31
N GLU A 93 -11.92 -33.17 -12.50
CA GLU A 93 -13.26 -32.69 -12.83
C GLU A 93 -13.75 -31.68 -11.78
N GLY A 94 -14.18 -30.50 -12.23
CA GLY A 94 -14.65 -29.43 -11.35
C GLY A 94 -13.54 -28.69 -10.58
N ALA A 95 -12.26 -28.97 -10.83
CA ALA A 95 -11.18 -28.26 -10.14
C ALA A 95 -11.13 -26.76 -10.47
N TYR A 96 -11.39 -26.41 -11.73
CA TYR A 96 -11.42 -25.04 -12.23
C TYR A 96 -12.55 -24.91 -13.24
N GLU A 97 -13.30 -23.80 -13.18
CA GLU A 97 -14.35 -23.51 -14.14
C GLU A 97 -13.79 -22.95 -15.44
N GLU A 98 -12.80 -22.07 -15.33
CA GLU A 98 -12.15 -21.39 -16.45
C GLU A 98 -10.64 -21.23 -16.19
N LEU A 99 -9.86 -21.26 -17.27
CA LEU A 99 -8.44 -20.96 -17.26
C LEU A 99 -8.18 -19.73 -18.12
N GLY A 100 -7.32 -18.85 -17.63
CA GLY A 100 -6.77 -17.76 -18.42
C GLY A 100 -5.48 -18.18 -19.12
N ALA A 101 -5.06 -17.39 -20.09
CA ALA A 101 -3.77 -17.58 -20.73
C ALA A 101 -3.16 -16.26 -21.24
N LEU A 102 -1.83 -16.16 -21.24
CA LEU A 102 -1.06 -15.02 -21.72
C LEU A 102 -0.04 -15.48 -22.76
N ASP A 103 0.11 -14.72 -23.83
CA ASP A 103 1.29 -14.81 -24.71
C ASP A 103 2.45 -14.06 -24.03
N LEU A 104 3.53 -14.78 -23.73
CA LEU A 104 4.69 -14.24 -23.02
C LEU A 104 5.80 -13.80 -23.97
N GLY A 105 5.56 -13.84 -25.28
CA GLY A 105 6.58 -13.60 -26.30
C GLY A 105 7.54 -14.78 -26.40
N ALA A 106 8.83 -14.52 -26.29
CA ALA A 106 9.85 -15.57 -26.41
C ALA A 106 11.03 -15.32 -25.48
N LEU A 107 11.50 -16.38 -24.82
CA LEU A 107 12.75 -16.38 -24.06
C LEU A 107 13.71 -17.36 -24.72
N GLY A 108 14.93 -16.93 -25.02
CA GLY A 108 15.89 -17.75 -25.78
C GLY A 108 15.43 -18.09 -27.21
N GLY A 109 14.46 -17.36 -27.76
CA GLY A 109 13.91 -17.55 -29.11
C GLY A 109 12.82 -18.61 -29.24
N ALA A 110 12.47 -19.32 -28.16
CA ALA A 110 11.30 -20.20 -28.12
C ALA A 110 10.06 -19.41 -27.69
N PRO A 111 8.93 -19.48 -28.41
CA PRO A 111 7.74 -18.75 -28.04
C PRO A 111 7.04 -19.39 -26.83
N LEU A 112 6.53 -18.57 -25.92
CA LEU A 112 6.06 -18.98 -24.60
C LEU A 112 4.64 -18.49 -24.35
N TRP A 113 3.85 -19.33 -23.66
CA TRP A 113 2.53 -18.98 -23.16
C TRP A 113 2.41 -19.35 -21.68
N ALA A 114 1.76 -18.51 -20.88
CA ALA A 114 1.30 -18.89 -19.55
C ALA A 114 -0.15 -19.38 -19.66
N VAL A 115 -0.50 -20.45 -18.95
CA VAL A 115 -1.88 -20.86 -18.67
C VAL A 115 -2.03 -20.87 -17.16
N TYR A 116 -3.12 -20.27 -16.66
CA TYR A 116 -3.33 -20.07 -15.24
C TYR A 116 -4.78 -20.30 -14.85
N SER A 117 -5.03 -20.73 -13.61
CA SER A 117 -6.39 -20.85 -13.10
C SER A 117 -6.95 -19.51 -12.61
N THR A 118 -8.26 -19.34 -12.78
CA THR A 118 -9.00 -18.13 -12.39
C THR A 118 -10.25 -18.50 -11.60
N GLY A 119 -10.93 -17.49 -11.06
CA GLY A 119 -12.15 -17.67 -10.28
C GLY A 119 -11.87 -18.15 -8.86
N MET A 120 -12.92 -18.61 -8.19
CA MET A 120 -12.83 -19.14 -6.83
C MET A 120 -12.35 -20.59 -6.84
N ARG A 121 -11.49 -20.95 -5.88
CA ARG A 121 -11.11 -22.34 -5.64
C ARG A 121 -12.35 -23.19 -5.36
N ASN A 122 -12.35 -24.42 -5.86
CA ASN A 122 -13.39 -25.37 -5.51
C ASN A 122 -13.14 -25.96 -4.11
N PHE A 123 -13.83 -25.44 -3.10
CA PHE A 123 -13.75 -25.92 -1.71
C PHE A 123 -14.53 -27.22 -1.46
N GLU A 124 -15.29 -27.73 -2.43
CA GLU A 124 -16.02 -29.00 -2.32
C GLU A 124 -15.11 -30.21 -2.59
N LEU A 125 -13.96 -30.01 -3.25
CA LEU A 125 -12.96 -31.03 -3.49
C LEU A 125 -12.02 -31.20 -2.29
N ASP A 126 -11.55 -32.43 -2.03
CA ASP A 126 -10.59 -32.75 -0.97
C ASP A 126 -9.39 -33.55 -1.54
N PRO A 127 -8.18 -32.97 -1.58
CA PRO A 127 -7.88 -31.59 -1.19
C PRO A 127 -8.46 -30.58 -2.17
N SER A 128 -8.83 -29.39 -1.67
CA SER A 128 -9.24 -28.28 -2.54
C SER A 128 -8.07 -27.86 -3.44
N PRO A 129 -8.23 -27.80 -4.77
CA PRO A 129 -7.15 -27.43 -5.68
C PRO A 129 -6.70 -25.99 -5.40
N GLY A 130 -5.38 -25.76 -5.30
CA GLY A 130 -4.80 -24.41 -5.27
C GLY A 130 -4.92 -23.72 -6.63
N HIS A 131 -4.55 -22.44 -6.70
CA HIS A 131 -4.36 -21.82 -8.02
C HIS A 131 -3.05 -22.32 -8.65
N PHE A 132 -2.86 -22.09 -9.95
CA PHE A 132 -1.61 -22.43 -10.61
C PHE A 132 -1.29 -21.47 -11.75
N VAL A 133 0.00 -21.41 -12.08
CA VAL A 133 0.52 -20.86 -13.33
C VAL A 133 1.44 -21.89 -13.96
N ALA A 134 1.26 -22.17 -15.25
CA ALA A 134 2.08 -23.11 -16.00
C ALA A 134 2.54 -22.48 -17.32
N ILE A 135 3.80 -22.72 -17.68
CA ILE A 135 4.46 -22.19 -18.88
C ILE A 135 4.51 -23.27 -19.95
N TYR A 136 4.11 -22.91 -21.16
CA TYR A 136 4.06 -23.80 -22.31
C TYR A 136 4.83 -23.24 -23.50
N THR A 137 5.35 -24.14 -24.33
CA THR A 137 5.87 -23.83 -25.67
C THR A 137 5.14 -24.69 -26.70
N PRO A 138 4.84 -24.17 -27.90
CA PRO A 138 4.30 -24.97 -28.98
C PRO A 138 5.38 -25.92 -29.50
N VAL A 139 4.93 -27.12 -29.89
CA VAL A 139 5.71 -28.13 -30.60
C VAL A 139 4.97 -28.54 -31.86
N ALA A 140 5.61 -29.33 -32.75
CA ALA A 140 5.05 -29.67 -34.06
C ALA A 140 3.60 -30.22 -34.00
N ASP A 141 3.31 -31.02 -32.98
CA ASP A 141 2.01 -31.67 -32.77
C ASP A 141 1.41 -31.35 -31.38
N GLY A 142 1.39 -30.07 -31.00
CA GLY A 142 0.68 -29.61 -29.79
C GLY A 142 1.53 -28.70 -28.91
N TRP A 143 1.51 -28.97 -27.61
CA TRP A 143 2.09 -28.11 -26.58
C TRP A 143 2.92 -28.93 -25.62
N ASN A 144 4.06 -28.38 -25.20
CA ASN A 144 4.87 -28.94 -24.13
C ASN A 144 4.81 -28.03 -22.92
N GLU A 145 4.48 -28.58 -21.74
CA GLU A 145 4.60 -27.89 -20.46
C GLU A 145 6.09 -27.83 -20.10
N LEU A 146 6.60 -26.63 -19.87
CA LEU A 146 7.99 -26.39 -19.49
C LEU A 146 8.15 -26.33 -17.97
N ALA A 147 7.23 -25.62 -17.30
CA ALA A 147 7.23 -25.46 -15.86
C ALA A 147 5.81 -25.22 -15.36
N ARG A 148 5.56 -25.58 -14.10
CA ARG A 148 4.30 -25.33 -13.40
C ARG A 148 4.59 -24.97 -11.96
N LEU A 149 3.86 -23.98 -11.46
CA LEU A 149 3.85 -23.59 -10.07
C LEU A 149 2.40 -23.63 -9.58
N ASP A 150 2.15 -24.45 -8.57
CA ASP A 150 0.88 -24.43 -7.84
C ASP A 150 0.98 -23.39 -6.71
N ILE A 151 0.10 -22.40 -6.74
CA ILE A 151 -0.01 -21.31 -5.77
C ILE A 151 -1.13 -21.71 -4.81
N SER A 152 -0.75 -22.19 -3.63
CA SER A 152 -1.69 -22.71 -2.64
C SER A 152 -1.47 -22.06 -1.29
N ASN A 153 -2.44 -22.19 -0.39
CA ASN A 153 -2.25 -21.86 1.02
C ASN A 153 -1.30 -22.90 1.63
N THR A 154 -0.01 -22.65 1.57
CA THR A 154 0.99 -23.36 2.37
C THR A 154 0.82 -22.88 3.80
N ALA A 155 0.09 -23.65 4.61
CA ALA A 155 0.11 -23.50 6.06
C ALA A 155 1.51 -23.84 6.58
N MET A 156 2.45 -22.91 6.46
CA MET A 156 3.74 -23.03 7.12
C MET A 156 3.56 -22.63 8.59
N ALA A 157 3.89 -23.58 9.46
CA ALA A 157 3.89 -23.37 10.90
C ALA A 157 4.95 -22.32 11.28
N GLY A 158 4.53 -21.08 11.51
CA GLY A 158 5.41 -20.07 12.11
C GLY A 158 5.01 -18.62 11.89
N ASP A 159 4.38 -18.30 10.75
CA ASP A 159 3.93 -16.94 10.43
C ASP A 159 2.65 -16.99 9.57
N PRO A 160 1.48 -16.61 10.11
CA PRO A 160 0.20 -16.76 9.42
C PRO A 160 -0.05 -15.74 8.30
N LEU A 161 0.84 -14.77 8.04
CA LEU A 161 0.57 -13.66 7.10
C LEU A 161 1.47 -13.63 5.85
N ILE A 162 2.55 -14.43 5.78
CA ILE A 162 3.61 -14.23 4.78
C ILE A 162 3.51 -15.13 3.52
N ASP A 163 2.68 -16.18 3.53
CA ASP A 163 2.58 -17.12 2.38
C ASP A 163 1.15 -17.66 2.20
N ILE A 164 0.19 -16.74 2.12
CA ILE A 164 -1.21 -17.08 1.81
C ILE A 164 -1.39 -17.02 0.29
N GLY A 165 -1.70 -18.16 -0.32
CA GLY A 165 -2.13 -18.21 -1.71
C GLY A 165 -3.56 -17.64 -1.88
N PRO A 166 -3.98 -17.33 -3.11
CA PRO A 166 -5.33 -16.83 -3.34
C PRO A 166 -6.38 -17.92 -3.08
N ASP A 167 -7.51 -17.53 -2.48
CA ASP A 167 -8.77 -18.29 -2.57
C ASP A 167 -9.46 -18.04 -3.91
N PHE A 168 -9.22 -16.87 -4.52
CA PHE A 168 -9.64 -16.57 -5.88
C PHE A 168 -8.61 -15.72 -6.61
N VAL A 169 -8.53 -15.93 -7.93
CA VAL A 169 -7.73 -15.10 -8.86
C VAL A 169 -8.68 -14.47 -9.86
N PHE A 170 -8.55 -13.15 -10.06
CA PHE A 170 -9.38 -12.44 -11.05
C PHE A 170 -9.09 -12.95 -12.47
N PRO A 171 -10.03 -12.88 -13.42
CA PRO A 171 -9.78 -13.29 -14.82
C PRO A 171 -8.54 -12.63 -15.44
N ASP A 172 -8.29 -11.37 -15.11
CA ASP A 172 -7.11 -10.57 -15.48
C ASP A 172 -6.08 -10.41 -14.35
N GLY A 173 -6.17 -11.27 -13.32
CA GLY A 173 -5.32 -11.23 -12.13
C GLY A 173 -3.88 -11.67 -12.41
N VAL A 174 -3.63 -12.42 -13.49
CA VAL A 174 -2.28 -12.75 -13.93
C VAL A 174 -1.85 -11.79 -15.03
N LYS A 175 -0.69 -11.15 -14.85
CA LYS A 175 -0.14 -10.16 -15.80
C LYS A 175 1.34 -10.42 -16.02
N GLN A 176 1.80 -10.28 -17.26
CA GLN A 176 3.23 -10.19 -17.54
C GLN A 176 3.73 -8.79 -17.18
N VAL A 177 4.85 -8.75 -16.48
CA VAL A 177 5.52 -7.51 -16.04
C VAL A 177 6.99 -7.55 -16.43
N GLU A 178 7.69 -6.43 -16.25
CA GLU A 178 9.12 -6.30 -16.54
C GLU A 178 9.86 -5.92 -15.26
N ILE A 179 10.90 -6.67 -14.90
CA ILE A 179 11.82 -6.37 -13.79
C ILE A 179 13.26 -6.55 -14.28
N ASP A 180 13.53 -7.73 -14.85
CA ASP A 180 14.81 -8.06 -15.46
C ASP A 180 14.58 -8.80 -16.79
N PRO A 181 15.18 -8.35 -17.90
CA PRO A 181 14.90 -8.89 -19.24
C PRO A 181 15.47 -10.30 -19.46
N SER A 182 16.29 -10.83 -18.55
CA SER A 182 16.79 -12.21 -18.64
C SER A 182 15.75 -13.26 -18.25
N ARG A 183 14.60 -12.84 -17.71
CA ARG A 183 13.51 -13.71 -17.26
C ARG A 183 12.17 -13.22 -17.74
N VAL A 184 11.19 -14.12 -17.77
CA VAL A 184 9.79 -13.74 -17.87
C VAL A 184 9.25 -13.52 -16.46
N TRP A 185 8.63 -12.37 -16.21
CA TRP A 185 8.06 -12.03 -14.92
C TRP A 185 6.54 -11.97 -14.99
N LEU A 186 5.88 -12.54 -13.98
CA LEU A 186 4.43 -12.55 -13.87
C LEU A 186 4.02 -12.06 -12.48
N THR A 187 2.96 -11.27 -12.41
CA THR A 187 2.25 -11.03 -11.15
C THR A 187 0.99 -11.88 -11.10
N VAL A 188 0.60 -12.28 -9.90
CA VAL A 188 -0.70 -12.91 -9.62
C VAL A 188 -1.40 -12.09 -8.54
N ASP A 189 -2.51 -11.47 -8.92
CA ASP A 189 -3.39 -10.70 -8.04
C ASP A 189 -4.67 -11.49 -7.77
N GLY A 190 -5.04 -11.57 -6.50
CA GLY A 190 -6.18 -12.33 -6.04
C GLY A 190 -6.61 -11.91 -4.64
N GLY A 191 -7.42 -12.74 -4.00
CA GLY A 191 -7.84 -12.49 -2.63
C GLY A 191 -8.01 -13.75 -1.82
N ALA A 192 -8.03 -13.55 -0.50
CA ALA A 192 -8.27 -14.59 0.48
C ALA A 192 -9.45 -14.19 1.38
N GLY A 193 -10.44 -15.07 1.51
CA GLY A 193 -11.71 -14.72 2.15
C GLY A 193 -12.41 -13.54 1.47
N ALA A 194 -13.20 -12.79 2.25
CA ALA A 194 -14.10 -11.76 1.72
C ALA A 194 -13.46 -10.38 1.51
N HIS A 195 -12.34 -10.11 2.17
CA HIS A 195 -11.77 -8.76 2.26
C HIS A 195 -10.27 -8.69 2.00
N SER A 196 -9.52 -9.78 2.20
CA SER A 196 -8.06 -9.75 2.06
C SER A 196 -7.65 -9.87 0.60
N GLY A 197 -6.60 -9.16 0.22
CA GLY A 197 -5.92 -9.34 -1.06
C GLY A 197 -4.72 -10.28 -0.93
N THR A 198 -4.30 -10.87 -2.04
CA THR A 198 -3.04 -11.59 -2.17
C THR A 198 -2.29 -11.11 -3.40
N PHE A 199 -0.96 -11.06 -3.33
CA PHE A 199 -0.10 -10.65 -4.43
C PHE A 199 1.12 -11.55 -4.50
N GLN A 200 1.38 -12.15 -5.67
CA GLN A 200 2.59 -12.93 -5.91
C GLN A 200 3.37 -12.39 -7.10
N VAL A 201 4.69 -12.48 -7.04
CA VAL A 201 5.60 -12.20 -8.16
C VAL A 201 6.34 -13.49 -8.49
N LEU A 202 6.21 -13.91 -9.74
CA LEU A 202 6.82 -15.12 -10.27
C LEU A 202 7.88 -14.78 -11.31
N SER A 203 8.93 -15.59 -11.39
CA SER A 203 9.94 -15.49 -12.45
C SER A 203 10.14 -16.84 -13.15
N PHE A 204 10.34 -16.79 -14.47
CA PHE A 204 10.71 -17.94 -15.28
C PHE A 204 12.04 -17.68 -15.99
N ASP A 205 13.05 -18.49 -15.69
CA ASP A 205 14.41 -18.36 -16.22
C ASP A 205 14.68 -19.16 -17.51
N GLY A 206 13.63 -19.77 -18.08
CA GLY A 206 13.74 -20.68 -19.23
C GLY A 206 13.71 -22.16 -18.84
N GLU A 207 13.94 -22.49 -17.57
CA GLU A 207 13.92 -23.87 -17.04
C GLU A 207 12.95 -24.02 -15.87
N MET A 208 12.92 -23.06 -14.94
CA MET A 208 12.14 -23.13 -13.71
C MET A 208 11.24 -21.91 -13.53
N LEU A 209 9.98 -22.14 -13.16
CA LEU A 209 9.06 -21.11 -12.69
C LEU A 209 9.14 -21.05 -11.15
N ARG A 210 9.49 -19.90 -10.59
CA ARG A 210 9.65 -19.67 -9.15
C ARG A 210 8.70 -18.59 -8.65
N GLN A 211 8.23 -18.72 -7.41
CA GLN A 211 7.67 -17.59 -6.66
C GLN A 211 8.83 -16.84 -6.02
N GLU A 212 9.07 -15.61 -6.47
CA GLU A 212 10.14 -14.76 -5.95
C GLU A 212 9.66 -13.96 -4.74
N ILE A 213 8.41 -13.47 -4.79
CA ILE A 213 7.76 -12.75 -3.69
C ILE A 213 6.31 -13.22 -3.54
N GLY A 214 5.85 -13.32 -2.31
CA GLY A 214 4.45 -13.47 -1.94
C GLY A 214 4.08 -12.49 -0.84
N GLY A 215 2.86 -11.98 -0.89
CA GLY A 215 2.33 -11.06 0.12
C GLY A 215 0.82 -11.15 0.23
N ALA A 216 0.31 -10.84 1.40
CA ALA A 216 -1.11 -10.71 1.68
C ALA A 216 -1.38 -9.45 2.48
N SER A 217 -2.58 -8.91 2.33
CA SER A 217 -3.03 -7.74 3.06
C SER A 217 -4.47 -7.95 3.50
N ALA A 218 -4.85 -7.38 4.64
CA ALA A 218 -6.22 -7.48 5.14
C ALA A 218 -7.26 -6.74 4.29
N SER A 219 -6.82 -6.03 3.26
CA SER A 219 -7.63 -5.33 2.27
C SER A 219 -7.13 -5.65 0.85
N PRO A 220 -7.93 -5.41 -0.21
CA PRO A 220 -7.43 -5.53 -1.58
C PRO A 220 -6.28 -4.56 -1.87
N GLY A 221 -5.50 -4.84 -2.91
CA GLY A 221 -4.30 -4.06 -3.24
C GLY A 221 -3.10 -4.44 -2.37
N SER A 222 -2.81 -5.74 -2.29
CA SER A 222 -1.73 -6.30 -1.46
C SER A 222 -0.34 -6.04 -1.99
N GLY A 223 -0.20 -5.67 -3.27
CA GLY A 223 1.07 -5.25 -3.82
C GLY A 223 0.95 -4.71 -5.23
N TYR A 224 2.04 -4.11 -5.70
CA TYR A 224 2.18 -3.57 -7.04
C TYR A 224 3.67 -3.48 -7.41
N LEU A 225 3.95 -3.19 -8.69
CA LEU A 225 5.29 -2.89 -9.17
C LEU A 225 5.42 -1.40 -9.49
N ALA A 226 6.56 -0.82 -9.14
CA ALA A 226 6.91 0.54 -9.50
C ALA A 226 8.44 0.72 -9.50
N ASP A 227 8.98 1.48 -10.44
CA ASP A 227 10.35 2.00 -10.37
C ASP A 227 10.39 3.11 -9.31
N LEU A 228 10.75 2.75 -8.07
CA LEU A 228 10.66 3.66 -6.93
C LEU A 228 11.86 4.61 -6.86
N ASN A 229 13.05 4.11 -7.20
CA ASN A 229 14.31 4.85 -7.07
C ASN A 229 14.70 5.57 -8.38
N GLY A 230 13.99 5.34 -9.49
CA GLY A 230 14.23 5.95 -10.80
C GLY A 230 15.38 5.33 -11.59
N ASP A 231 15.75 4.07 -11.31
CA ASP A 231 16.84 3.37 -12.02
C ASP A 231 16.38 2.64 -13.30
N GLY A 232 15.08 2.64 -13.57
CA GLY A 232 14.47 2.01 -14.73
C GLY A 232 14.12 0.53 -14.55
N GLN A 233 14.42 -0.06 -13.39
CA GLN A 233 13.93 -1.38 -12.98
C GLN A 233 12.69 -1.21 -12.09
N ASN A 234 11.68 -2.04 -12.30
CA ASN A 234 10.55 -2.07 -11.39
C ASN A 234 10.90 -2.81 -10.10
N ASP A 235 10.50 -2.24 -8.98
CA ASP A 235 10.57 -2.81 -7.65
C ASP A 235 9.21 -3.37 -7.23
N VAL A 236 9.22 -4.31 -6.28
CA VAL A 236 8.01 -4.90 -5.72
C VAL A 236 7.63 -4.20 -4.44
N VAL A 237 6.44 -3.63 -4.39
CA VAL A 237 5.87 -3.00 -3.20
C VAL A 237 4.75 -3.86 -2.67
N LEU A 238 4.90 -4.35 -1.43
CA LEU A 238 3.84 -5.06 -0.71
C LEU A 238 3.18 -4.11 0.29
N ASN A 239 1.86 -4.09 0.28
CA ASN A 239 1.05 -3.30 1.19
C ASN A 239 0.87 -4.03 2.53
N ALA A 240 1.60 -3.56 3.54
CA ALA A 240 1.59 -4.07 4.90
C ALA A 240 0.85 -3.12 5.87
N THR A 241 -0.07 -2.30 5.35
CA THR A 241 -0.90 -1.38 6.13
C THR A 241 -1.64 -2.11 7.24
N GLU A 242 -1.66 -1.52 8.45
CA GLU A 242 -2.52 -1.98 9.53
C GLU A 242 -3.94 -1.44 9.33
N TYR A 243 -4.89 -2.35 9.11
CA TYR A 243 -6.31 -2.06 8.89
C TYR A 243 -7.14 -2.21 10.17
N TYR A 244 -6.61 -2.84 11.21
CA TYR A 244 -7.28 -3.12 12.49
C TYR A 244 -6.67 -2.27 13.62
N VAL A 245 -6.38 -0.99 13.37
CA VAL A 245 -5.99 -0.03 14.42
C VAL A 245 -7.00 -0.06 15.57
N PHE A 246 -8.30 -0.01 15.22
CA PHE A 246 -9.41 -0.31 16.13
C PHE A 246 -10.18 -1.51 15.60
N CYS A 247 -10.82 -1.34 14.44
CA CYS A 247 -11.49 -2.41 13.73
C CYS A 247 -11.44 -2.16 12.22
N TYR A 248 -11.57 -3.21 11.40
CA TYR A 248 -11.56 -3.05 9.95
C TYR A 248 -12.58 -2.02 9.44
N ALA A 249 -13.81 -2.08 9.95
CA ALA A 249 -14.88 -1.15 9.57
C ALA A 249 -14.74 0.25 10.18
N CYS A 250 -13.86 0.42 11.17
CA CYS A 250 -13.64 1.69 11.85
C CYS A 250 -12.88 2.69 10.96
N GLY A 251 -12.23 2.23 9.89
CA GLY A 251 -11.65 3.08 8.85
C GLY A 251 -10.35 3.80 9.22
N VAL A 252 -9.85 3.66 10.46
CA VAL A 252 -8.54 4.18 10.86
C VAL A 252 -7.47 3.21 10.37
N ARG A 253 -6.51 3.73 9.60
CA ARG A 253 -5.43 2.96 8.97
C ARG A 253 -4.08 3.48 9.42
N HIS A 254 -3.10 2.60 9.51
CA HIS A 254 -1.71 2.96 9.67
C HIS A 254 -0.90 2.36 8.51
N PRO A 255 -0.73 3.11 7.40
CA PRO A 255 -0.02 2.63 6.23
C PRO A 255 1.42 2.24 6.49
N TYR A 256 1.83 1.11 5.91
CA TYR A 256 3.19 0.61 5.92
C TYR A 256 3.44 -0.27 4.70
N PHE A 257 4.67 -0.31 4.21
CA PHE A 257 5.03 -1.07 3.01
C PHE A 257 6.32 -1.85 3.20
N SER A 258 6.36 -3.05 2.63
CA SER A 258 7.61 -3.80 2.42
C SER A 258 8.01 -3.67 0.96
N VAL A 259 9.25 -3.25 0.71
CA VAL A 259 9.74 -3.01 -0.65
C VAL A 259 10.90 -3.96 -0.96
N TYR A 260 10.91 -4.51 -2.16
CA TYR A 260 11.93 -5.44 -2.64
C TYR A 260 12.44 -5.02 -4.01
N THR A 261 13.74 -5.21 -4.24
CA THR A 261 14.41 -4.90 -5.50
C THR A 261 15.18 -6.13 -6.00
N TRP A 262 15.39 -6.25 -7.32
CA TRP A 262 16.03 -7.42 -7.92
C TRP A 262 17.52 -7.19 -8.19
N LEU A 263 18.40 -8.00 -7.59
CA LEU A 263 19.85 -7.81 -7.75
C LEU A 263 20.53 -8.74 -8.78
N GLY A 264 19.72 -9.32 -9.68
CA GLY A 264 20.20 -10.19 -10.76
C GLY A 264 20.01 -11.69 -10.49
N ASP A 265 19.95 -12.09 -9.22
CA ASP A 265 19.79 -13.48 -8.79
C ASP A 265 18.70 -13.68 -7.73
N GLU A 266 18.46 -12.69 -6.87
CA GLU A 266 17.48 -12.75 -5.78
C GLU A 266 16.75 -11.41 -5.58
N MET A 267 15.51 -11.48 -5.08
CA MET A 267 14.76 -10.33 -4.57
C MET A 267 15.20 -10.02 -3.14
N LEU A 268 15.69 -8.80 -2.88
CA LEU A 268 16.11 -8.39 -1.54
C LEU A 268 15.26 -7.25 -1.00
N PRO A 269 14.93 -7.27 0.30
CA PRO A 269 14.22 -6.17 0.94
C PRO A 269 15.08 -4.91 0.96
N VAL A 270 14.43 -3.76 0.78
CA VAL A 270 15.05 -2.43 0.92
C VAL A 270 14.40 -1.69 2.07
N GLU A 271 15.23 -1.15 2.94
CA GLU A 271 14.81 -0.42 4.14
C GLU A 271 15.47 0.95 4.20
N VAL A 272 14.79 1.90 4.85
CA VAL A 272 15.36 3.20 5.20
C VAL A 272 16.56 2.99 6.11
N SER A 273 17.76 3.36 5.64
CA SER A 273 19.02 2.93 6.26
C SER A 273 20.12 3.99 6.22
N ALA A 274 21.19 3.78 7.00
CA ALA A 274 22.38 4.62 6.89
C ALA A 274 23.07 4.41 5.54
N LEU A 275 23.72 5.45 5.00
CA LEU A 275 24.46 5.32 3.74
C LEU A 275 25.64 4.34 3.86
N MET A 276 26.06 3.85 2.71
CA MET A 276 27.20 2.94 2.57
C MET A 276 28.47 3.59 3.13
N MET A 277 29.39 2.77 3.65
CA MET A 277 30.61 3.26 4.35
C MET A 277 31.43 4.29 3.56
N GLY A 278 31.42 4.24 2.22
CA GLY A 278 32.13 5.19 1.36
C GLY A 278 31.50 6.58 1.27
N GLN A 279 30.22 6.73 1.65
CA GLN A 279 29.48 7.99 1.62
C GLN A 279 29.36 8.62 3.02
N ARG A 280 29.81 7.93 4.07
CA ARG A 280 29.65 8.36 5.46
C ARG A 280 30.48 9.58 5.82
N GLY A 281 29.94 10.42 6.71
CA GLY A 281 30.57 11.63 7.21
C GLY A 281 30.62 12.77 6.18
N THR A 282 29.84 12.67 5.12
CA THR A 282 29.63 13.73 4.14
C THR A 282 28.39 14.57 4.53
N PRO A 283 28.25 15.83 4.06
CA PRO A 283 27.04 16.61 4.34
C PRO A 283 25.72 15.93 3.92
N PRO A 284 25.63 15.24 2.75
CA PRO A 284 24.46 14.43 2.43
C PRO A 284 24.17 13.31 3.44
N ASP A 285 25.22 12.64 3.96
CA ASP A 285 25.06 11.58 4.97
C ASP A 285 24.54 12.10 6.32
N GLU A 286 24.92 13.31 6.73
CA GLU A 286 24.39 13.92 7.95
C GLU A 286 22.88 14.18 7.83
N ALA A 287 22.44 14.77 6.71
CA ALA A 287 21.02 14.99 6.42
C ALA A 287 20.25 13.67 6.26
N ASN A 288 20.84 12.68 5.58
CA ASN A 288 20.28 11.33 5.47
C ASN A 288 20.11 10.66 6.83
N SER A 289 21.15 10.70 7.67
CA SER A 289 21.11 10.11 9.01
C SER A 289 20.03 10.74 9.87
N ARG A 290 19.79 12.05 9.71
CA ARG A 290 18.66 12.73 10.35
C ARG A 290 17.32 12.25 9.80
N ALA A 291 17.18 12.13 8.49
CA ALA A 291 15.97 11.63 7.84
C ALA A 291 15.62 10.19 8.30
N VAL A 292 16.62 9.31 8.40
CA VAL A 292 16.46 7.93 8.90
C VAL A 292 15.90 7.92 10.32
N GLN A 293 16.49 8.71 11.24
CA GLN A 293 16.02 8.80 12.63
C GLN A 293 14.58 9.32 12.71
N LEU A 294 14.24 10.34 11.91
CA LEU A 294 12.90 10.91 11.87
C LEU A 294 11.87 9.91 11.33
N ALA A 295 12.19 9.20 10.25
CA ALA A 295 11.33 8.18 9.66
C ALA A 295 11.08 7.03 10.64
N GLN A 296 12.13 6.54 11.32
CA GLN A 296 12.02 5.50 12.35
C GLN A 296 11.16 5.94 13.55
N ALA A 297 11.05 7.25 13.80
CA ALA A 297 10.21 7.82 14.84
C ALA A 297 8.80 8.20 14.36
N GLY A 298 8.41 7.89 13.11
CA GLY A 298 7.11 8.22 12.53
C GLY A 298 6.91 9.71 12.23
N LEU A 299 7.99 10.50 12.17
CA LEU A 299 7.96 11.94 11.90
C LEU A 299 8.09 12.20 10.40
N TRP A 300 7.09 11.78 9.62
CA TRP A 300 7.17 11.71 8.16
C TRP A 300 7.36 13.07 7.45
N PRO A 301 6.69 14.18 7.84
CA PRO A 301 6.95 15.50 7.27
C PRO A 301 8.41 15.94 7.45
N ASP A 302 8.93 15.79 8.66
CA ASP A 302 10.31 16.17 8.98
C ASP A 302 11.32 15.26 8.29
N ALA A 303 11.05 13.95 8.24
CA ALA A 303 11.88 12.98 7.52
C ALA A 303 11.96 13.33 6.03
N LEU A 304 10.82 13.69 5.42
CA LEU A 304 10.75 14.08 4.02
C LEU A 304 11.52 15.38 3.75
N ALA A 305 11.44 16.36 4.66
CA ALA A 305 12.23 17.59 4.56
C ALA A 305 13.75 17.29 4.63
N ALA A 306 14.17 16.46 5.59
CA ALA A 306 15.57 16.09 5.78
C ALA A 306 16.14 15.28 4.61
N ILE A 307 15.36 14.35 4.04
CA ILE A 307 15.85 13.56 2.90
C ILE A 307 15.95 14.40 1.62
N LYS A 308 15.03 15.36 1.41
CA LYS A 308 15.13 16.33 0.31
C LYS A 308 16.34 17.23 0.46
N GLU A 309 16.72 17.61 1.69
CA GLU A 309 17.98 18.32 1.93
C GLU A 309 19.18 17.47 1.53
N ALA A 310 19.20 16.19 1.93
CA ALA A 310 20.26 15.26 1.55
C ALA A 310 20.38 15.12 0.02
N GLU A 311 19.27 14.95 -0.70
CA GLU A 311 19.25 14.88 -2.17
C GLU A 311 19.80 16.17 -2.82
N ASN A 312 19.41 17.33 -2.30
CA ASN A 312 19.91 18.62 -2.80
C ASN A 312 21.42 18.80 -2.56
N LEU A 313 21.94 18.28 -1.42
CA LEU A 313 23.36 18.31 -1.11
C LEU A 313 24.17 17.33 -1.98
N ALA A 314 23.60 16.18 -2.33
CA ALA A 314 24.24 15.18 -3.17
C ALA A 314 24.25 15.58 -4.66
N GLY A 315 23.16 16.18 -5.16
CA GLY A 315 23.05 16.56 -6.57
C GLY A 315 23.22 15.36 -7.51
N ASP A 316 24.09 15.50 -8.51
CA ASP A 316 24.38 14.46 -9.50
C ASP A 316 25.35 13.37 -8.99
N ASP A 317 25.92 13.54 -7.79
CA ASP A 317 26.89 12.59 -7.21
C ASP A 317 26.22 11.32 -6.61
N ASP A 318 24.89 11.26 -6.58
CA ASP A 318 24.09 10.08 -6.18
C ASP A 318 23.12 9.68 -7.30
N PRO A 319 23.61 8.98 -8.35
CA PRO A 319 22.75 8.45 -9.40
C PRO A 319 21.87 7.31 -8.87
N PRO A 320 20.72 7.02 -9.48
CA PRO A 320 19.91 5.85 -9.17
C PRO A 320 20.72 4.55 -9.31
N THR A 321 20.60 3.66 -8.32
CA THR A 321 21.26 2.36 -8.30
C THR A 321 20.38 1.29 -7.65
N PRO A 322 20.50 0.02 -8.08
CA PRO A 322 19.72 -1.08 -7.48
C PRO A 322 20.01 -1.31 -5.99
N THR A 323 21.15 -0.85 -5.46
CA THR A 323 21.49 -1.01 -4.03
C THR A 323 21.86 0.31 -3.36
N GLY A 324 21.49 0.42 -2.08
CA GLY A 324 22.22 1.16 -1.05
C GLY A 324 22.54 2.62 -1.36
N SER A 325 21.54 3.40 -1.76
CA SER A 325 21.70 4.81 -2.13
C SER A 325 20.81 5.72 -1.31
N LEU A 326 21.15 7.01 -1.37
CA LEU A 326 20.32 8.07 -0.83
C LEU A 326 18.97 8.15 -1.57
N ARG A 327 18.92 7.82 -2.87
CA ARG A 327 17.66 7.68 -3.64
C ARG A 327 16.69 6.66 -3.05
N TRP A 328 17.19 5.52 -2.58
CA TRP A 328 16.32 4.53 -1.93
C TRP A 328 15.66 5.08 -0.67
N ASN A 329 16.42 5.76 0.17
CA ASN A 329 15.84 6.41 1.36
C ASN A 329 14.84 7.49 0.98
N ALA A 330 15.12 8.30 -0.05
CA ALA A 330 14.18 9.31 -0.55
C ALA A 330 12.87 8.68 -1.02
N ALA A 331 12.95 7.62 -1.83
CA ALA A 331 11.78 6.91 -2.35
C ALA A 331 10.93 6.30 -1.22
N LEU A 332 11.55 5.59 -0.27
CA LEU A 332 10.84 4.94 0.83
C LEU A 332 10.21 5.94 1.81
N ILE A 333 10.89 7.05 2.10
CA ILE A 333 10.35 8.12 2.95
C ILE A 333 9.20 8.83 2.25
N GLN A 334 9.32 9.13 0.95
CA GLN A 334 8.24 9.76 0.17
C GLN A 334 7.02 8.82 0.07
N LEU A 335 7.22 7.52 -0.18
CA LEU A 335 6.17 6.50 -0.23
C LEU A 335 5.36 6.47 1.08
N ASN A 336 6.04 6.36 2.23
CA ASN A 336 5.36 6.32 3.52
C ASN A 336 4.72 7.66 3.87
N HIS A 337 5.40 8.78 3.61
CA HIS A 337 4.83 10.11 3.81
C HIS A 337 3.50 10.28 3.06
N ASP A 338 3.47 9.96 1.77
CA ASP A 338 2.29 10.19 0.93
C ASP A 338 1.14 9.27 1.33
N ALA A 339 1.44 8.01 1.67
CA ALA A 339 0.43 7.07 2.13
C ALA A 339 -0.19 7.51 3.48
N GLN A 340 0.62 7.96 4.42
CA GLN A 340 0.16 8.46 5.72
C GLN A 340 -0.69 9.73 5.54
N LEU A 341 -0.25 10.64 4.66
CA LEU A 341 -1.01 11.85 4.33
C LEU A 341 -2.36 11.52 3.66
N ALA A 342 -2.40 10.54 2.75
CA ALA A 342 -3.63 10.08 2.13
C ALA A 342 -4.58 9.44 3.15
N ALA A 343 -4.06 8.56 4.02
CA ALA A 343 -4.84 7.93 5.09
C ALA A 343 -5.40 8.96 6.08
N LEU A 344 -4.67 10.05 6.34
CA LEU A 344 -5.13 11.16 7.18
C LEU A 344 -6.32 11.90 6.55
N GLN A 345 -6.33 12.14 5.24
CA GLN A 345 -7.38 12.92 4.56
C GLN A 345 -8.76 12.27 4.69
N ASP A 346 -8.82 10.94 4.64
CA ASP A 346 -10.07 10.17 4.73
C ASP A 346 -10.34 9.60 6.12
N SER A 347 -9.52 9.96 7.12
CA SER A 347 -9.58 9.33 8.43
C SER A 347 -10.86 9.69 9.19
N PRO A 348 -11.62 8.69 9.68
CA PRO A 348 -12.73 8.92 10.59
C PRO A 348 -12.27 9.26 12.02
N TYR A 349 -10.96 9.19 12.29
CA TYR A 349 -10.36 9.57 13.56
C TYR A 349 -9.05 10.35 13.35
N PRO A 350 -9.13 11.62 12.93
CA PRO A 350 -7.97 12.40 12.51
C PRO A 350 -6.97 12.66 13.63
N LEU A 351 -7.34 12.56 14.91
CA LEU A 351 -6.41 12.74 16.02
C LEU A 351 -5.27 11.70 15.96
N LEU A 352 -5.61 10.41 15.92
CA LEU A 352 -4.60 9.36 15.85
C LEU A 352 -3.90 9.33 14.49
N SER A 353 -4.60 9.63 13.39
CA SER A 353 -3.95 9.69 12.07
C SER A 353 -2.94 10.82 11.96
N ASN A 354 -3.16 11.98 12.61
CA ASN A 354 -2.14 13.03 12.69
C ASN A 354 -0.92 12.56 13.51
N VAL A 355 -1.13 11.77 14.56
CA VAL A 355 -0.03 11.17 15.34
C VAL A 355 0.77 10.16 14.50
N PHE A 356 0.11 9.30 13.72
CA PHE A 356 0.79 8.38 12.79
C PHE A 356 1.54 9.09 11.67
N TYR A 357 0.99 10.22 11.19
CA TYR A 357 1.67 11.07 10.22
C TYR A 357 2.86 11.84 10.84
N GLY A 358 2.88 12.01 12.17
CA GLY A 358 3.90 12.75 12.89
C GLY A 358 3.58 14.24 13.10
N ASP A 359 2.38 14.69 12.74
CA ASP A 359 1.92 16.07 12.99
C ASP A 359 1.20 16.17 14.35
N TYR A 360 2.00 16.14 15.41
CA TYR A 360 1.50 16.28 16.78
C TYR A 360 0.81 17.63 17.03
N ALA A 361 1.21 18.70 16.33
CA ALA A 361 0.59 20.01 16.46
C ALA A 361 -0.85 19.96 15.96
N ALA A 362 -1.08 19.39 14.77
CA ALA A 362 -2.42 19.19 14.23
C ALA A 362 -3.27 18.26 15.11
N ALA A 363 -2.66 17.20 15.70
CA ALA A 363 -3.35 16.34 16.65
C ALA A 363 -3.85 17.12 17.88
N VAL A 364 -2.99 17.95 18.48
CA VAL A 364 -3.36 18.80 19.63
C VAL A 364 -4.40 19.85 19.23
N ASP A 365 -4.32 20.42 18.03
CA ASP A 365 -5.27 21.44 17.57
C ASP A 365 -6.72 20.93 17.56
N LEU A 366 -6.94 19.63 17.29
CA LEU A 366 -8.25 18.99 17.40
C LEU A 366 -8.78 18.95 18.84
N MET A 367 -7.90 19.00 19.83
CA MET A 367 -8.26 18.97 21.26
C MET A 367 -8.57 20.38 21.80
N ARG A 368 -8.07 21.45 21.17
CA ARG A 368 -8.17 22.84 21.66
C ARG A 368 -9.60 23.37 21.77
N GLY A 369 -10.55 22.75 21.10
CA GLY A 369 -11.98 23.08 21.22
C GLY A 369 -12.59 22.70 22.57
N LEU A 370 -11.88 21.92 23.39
CA LEU A 370 -12.35 21.41 24.66
C LEU A 370 -11.58 22.04 25.83
N PRO A 371 -12.24 22.27 26.97
CA PRO A 371 -11.53 22.62 28.18
C PRO A 371 -10.75 21.41 28.71
N VAL A 372 -9.69 21.65 29.49
CA VAL A 372 -8.77 20.61 30.00
C VAL A 372 -9.53 19.52 30.75
N GLU A 373 -10.53 19.89 31.56
CA GLU A 373 -11.33 18.92 32.31
C GLU A 373 -12.15 17.98 31.42
N GLN A 374 -12.47 18.35 30.19
CA GLN A 374 -13.16 17.47 29.23
C GLN A 374 -12.17 16.66 28.40
N ILE A 375 -10.96 17.17 28.15
CA ILE A 375 -9.89 16.39 27.51
C ILE A 375 -9.48 15.22 28.42
N PHE A 376 -9.25 15.54 29.70
CA PHE A 376 -8.86 14.58 30.73
C PHE A 376 -10.08 14.13 31.56
N ALA A 377 -11.11 13.66 30.88
CA ALA A 377 -12.28 13.02 31.48
C ALA A 377 -12.42 11.56 31.02
N PRO A 378 -12.92 10.65 31.86
CA PRO A 378 -13.22 9.28 31.45
C PRO A 378 -14.24 9.20 30.29
N ASP A 379 -15.15 10.17 30.20
CA ASP A 379 -16.19 10.31 29.18
C ASP A 379 -15.84 11.41 28.16
N THR A 380 -14.55 11.63 27.90
CA THR A 380 -14.10 12.65 26.95
C THR A 380 -14.76 12.47 25.57
N PRO A 381 -15.28 13.55 24.96
CA PRO A 381 -15.87 13.49 23.62
C PRO A 381 -14.82 13.24 22.53
N LEU A 382 -13.54 13.23 22.87
CA LEU A 382 -12.46 12.76 21.98
C LEU A 382 -12.49 11.24 21.79
N VAL A 383 -13.22 10.50 22.62
CA VAL A 383 -13.32 9.03 22.59
C VAL A 383 -14.77 8.59 22.47
N VAL A 384 -15.62 9.02 23.40
CA VAL A 384 -17.03 8.59 23.46
C VAL A 384 -17.77 9.05 22.22
N GLU A 385 -18.63 8.18 21.67
CA GLU A 385 -19.38 8.41 20.41
C GLU A 385 -18.48 8.59 19.16
N THR A 386 -17.19 8.27 19.26
CA THR A 386 -16.28 8.20 18.10
C THR A 386 -15.98 6.73 17.75
N VAL A 387 -15.24 6.50 16.66
CA VAL A 387 -14.75 5.15 16.32
C VAL A 387 -13.72 4.58 17.30
N ALA A 388 -13.19 5.41 18.21
CA ALA A 388 -12.29 4.99 19.29
C ALA A 388 -13.04 4.52 20.56
N ASP A 389 -14.37 4.65 20.61
CA ASP A 389 -15.17 4.21 21.74
C ASP A 389 -15.09 2.68 21.91
N GLY A 390 -14.62 2.23 23.07
CA GLY A 390 -14.35 0.82 23.36
C GLY A 390 -12.93 0.34 23.00
N TRP A 391 -12.09 1.23 22.46
CA TRP A 391 -10.70 0.96 22.06
C TRP A 391 -9.69 1.84 22.81
N GLN A 392 -10.01 2.22 24.05
CA GLN A 392 -9.23 3.18 24.83
C GLN A 392 -7.82 2.71 25.13
N ALA A 393 -7.65 1.41 25.44
CA ALA A 393 -6.34 0.84 25.73
C ALA A 393 -5.45 0.81 24.47
N GLU A 394 -6.03 0.44 23.32
CA GLU A 394 -5.34 0.45 22.03
C GLU A 394 -4.97 1.88 21.61
N LEU A 395 -5.91 2.83 21.73
CA LEU A 395 -5.65 4.24 21.46
C LEU A 395 -4.53 4.77 22.36
N SER A 396 -4.59 4.53 23.66
CA SER A 396 -3.53 4.90 24.60
C SER A 396 -2.17 4.36 24.15
N SER A 397 -2.12 3.07 23.85
CA SER A 397 -0.92 2.37 23.41
C SER A 397 -0.29 3.03 22.18
N TYR A 398 -1.07 3.33 21.14
CA TYR A 398 -0.54 4.01 19.95
C TYR A 398 -0.06 5.43 20.22
N LEU A 399 -0.80 6.22 21.01
CA LEU A 399 -0.43 7.60 21.35
C LEU A 399 0.88 7.63 22.14
N VAL A 400 0.99 6.79 23.18
CA VAL A 400 2.17 6.74 24.05
C VAL A 400 3.41 6.24 23.30
N GLN A 401 3.27 5.16 22.53
CA GLN A 401 4.40 4.60 21.76
C GLN A 401 4.90 5.59 20.71
N SER A 402 3.99 6.14 19.90
CA SER A 402 4.36 7.08 18.84
C SER A 402 5.01 8.32 19.43
N ALA A 403 4.37 8.95 20.43
CA ALA A 403 4.90 10.16 21.07
C ALA A 403 6.25 9.92 21.76
N THR A 404 6.47 8.74 22.35
CA THR A 404 7.76 8.38 22.93
C THR A 404 8.85 8.29 21.87
N ALA A 405 8.60 7.59 20.76
CA ALA A 405 9.55 7.49 19.64
C ALA A 405 9.87 8.88 19.05
N ALA A 406 8.86 9.74 18.89
CA ALA A 406 9.04 11.11 18.44
C ALA A 406 9.91 11.94 19.41
N LEU A 407 9.68 11.82 20.73
CA LEU A 407 10.42 12.57 21.75
C LEU A 407 11.87 12.11 21.92
N ASP A 408 12.17 10.84 21.64
CA ASP A 408 13.55 10.32 21.61
C ASP A 408 14.39 11.01 20.52
N VAL A 409 13.75 11.44 19.42
CA VAL A 409 14.39 12.10 18.27
C VAL A 409 14.22 13.62 18.29
N MET A 410 13.14 14.12 18.91
CA MET A 410 12.77 15.53 19.02
C MET A 410 12.31 15.89 20.44
N PRO A 411 13.24 15.99 21.42
CA PRO A 411 12.91 16.25 22.82
C PRO A 411 12.35 17.66 23.09
N HIS A 412 12.29 18.52 22.08
CA HIS A 412 11.70 19.86 22.15
C HIS A 412 10.31 19.95 21.53
N LEU A 413 9.71 18.82 21.13
CA LEU A 413 8.39 18.74 20.53
C LEU A 413 7.29 18.81 21.60
N ALA A 414 6.97 20.02 22.05
CA ALA A 414 5.92 20.29 23.04
C ALA A 414 4.57 19.55 22.80
N PRO A 415 4.00 19.53 21.58
CA PRO A 415 2.73 18.82 21.36
C PRO A 415 2.81 17.30 21.56
N ALA A 416 3.97 16.67 21.32
CA ALA A 416 4.13 15.23 21.56
C ALA A 416 4.08 14.89 23.05
N TYR A 417 4.64 15.75 23.92
CA TYR A 417 4.45 15.61 25.37
C TYR A 417 2.97 15.68 25.76
N PHE A 418 2.22 16.65 25.22
CA PHE A 418 0.79 16.77 25.52
C PHE A 418 -0.01 15.53 25.07
N VAL A 419 0.27 15.03 23.86
CA VAL A 419 -0.35 13.81 23.32
C VAL A 419 0.00 12.58 24.15
N ARG A 420 1.27 12.44 24.58
CA ARG A 420 1.69 11.33 25.45
C ARG A 420 0.99 11.39 26.80
N ALA A 421 0.90 12.57 27.42
CA ALA A 421 0.16 12.77 28.67
C ALA A 421 -1.31 12.36 28.55
N TRP A 422 -1.95 12.66 27.42
CA TRP A 422 -3.33 12.24 27.17
C TRP A 422 -3.44 10.73 26.95
N GLY A 423 -2.52 10.13 26.19
CA GLY A 423 -2.43 8.67 26.05
C GLY A 423 -2.27 7.98 27.42
N GLU A 424 -1.34 8.45 28.26
CA GLU A 424 -1.14 7.96 29.63
C GLU A 424 -2.42 8.05 30.46
N PHE A 425 -3.14 9.18 30.38
CA PHE A 425 -4.40 9.36 31.10
C PHE A 425 -5.49 8.37 30.66
N LEU A 426 -5.57 8.00 29.38
CA LEU A 426 -6.56 7.05 28.88
C LEU A 426 -6.38 5.64 29.47
N GLU A 427 -5.15 5.26 29.82
CA GLU A 427 -4.83 3.96 30.43
C GLU A 427 -4.83 4.02 31.96
N ASP A 428 -4.10 4.97 32.54
CA ASP A 428 -4.00 5.17 33.99
C ASP A 428 -4.07 6.67 34.34
N PRO A 429 -5.26 7.19 34.69
CA PRO A 429 -5.45 8.57 35.14
C PRO A 429 -4.61 8.97 36.36
N ALA A 430 -4.04 8.01 37.10
CA ALA A 430 -3.17 8.26 38.25
C ALA A 430 -1.67 8.25 37.89
N SER A 431 -1.31 8.03 36.62
CA SER A 431 0.07 7.99 36.17
C SER A 431 0.79 9.32 36.48
N PRO A 432 1.94 9.30 37.19
CA PRO A 432 2.70 10.51 37.46
C PRO A 432 3.28 11.13 36.18
N GLN A 433 3.44 10.32 35.12
CA GLN A 433 3.94 10.76 33.81
C GLN A 433 3.08 11.86 33.19
N ILE A 434 1.77 11.86 33.48
CA ILE A 434 0.83 12.88 33.01
C ILE A 434 1.27 14.27 33.45
N ALA A 435 1.60 14.44 34.74
CA ALA A 435 2.04 15.72 35.28
C ALA A 435 3.42 16.13 34.75
N ASP A 436 4.33 15.17 34.61
CA ASP A 436 5.68 15.40 34.06
C ASP A 436 5.62 15.89 32.61
N ASP A 437 4.82 15.24 31.77
CA ASP A 437 4.67 15.58 30.35
C ASP A 437 3.93 16.90 30.16
N LEU A 438 2.85 17.16 30.90
CA LEU A 438 2.13 18.44 30.82
C LEU A 438 3.01 19.61 31.28
N ALA A 439 3.84 19.41 32.30
CA ALA A 439 4.83 20.41 32.73
C ALA A 439 5.88 20.65 31.64
N ALA A 440 6.39 19.60 30.99
CA ALA A 440 7.35 19.71 29.89
C ALA A 440 6.75 20.46 28.67
N ALA A 441 5.53 20.13 28.27
CA ALA A 441 4.82 20.82 27.19
C ALA A 441 4.66 22.32 27.50
N ALA A 442 4.24 22.67 28.71
CA ALA A 442 4.10 24.06 29.15
C ALA A 442 5.46 24.79 29.25
N GLN A 443 6.54 24.10 29.61
CA GLN A 443 7.88 24.70 29.65
C GLN A 443 8.41 25.00 28.24
N LEU A 444 8.20 24.08 27.30
CA LEU A 444 8.65 24.22 25.91
C LEU A 444 7.83 25.27 25.13
N ALA A 445 6.55 25.43 25.46
CA ALA A 445 5.65 26.41 24.85
C ALA A 445 4.87 27.21 25.91
N PRO A 446 5.53 28.15 26.62
CA PRO A 446 4.97 28.85 27.78
C PRO A 446 3.86 29.85 27.46
N THR A 447 3.70 30.21 26.19
CA THR A 447 2.61 31.08 25.72
C THR A 447 1.38 30.29 25.26
N ASP A 448 1.44 28.96 25.24
CA ASP A 448 0.31 28.12 24.85
C ASP A 448 -0.71 28.03 26.00
N PRO A 449 -1.94 28.54 25.82
CA PRO A 449 -2.93 28.56 26.90
C PRO A 449 -3.43 27.17 27.28
N LEU A 450 -3.47 26.21 26.35
CA LEU A 450 -3.92 24.85 26.64
C LEU A 450 -2.89 24.15 27.54
N TYR A 451 -1.60 24.23 27.18
CA TYR A 451 -0.55 23.60 27.96
C TYR A 451 -0.41 24.23 29.34
N ALA A 452 -0.50 25.56 29.44
CA ALA A 452 -0.46 26.26 30.71
C ALA A 452 -1.64 25.87 31.62
N ALA A 453 -2.85 25.73 31.07
CA ALA A 453 -4.02 25.29 31.83
C ALA A 453 -3.91 23.83 32.27
N ALA A 454 -3.41 22.94 31.40
CA ALA A 454 -3.24 21.53 31.71
C ALA A 454 -2.19 21.29 32.81
N ALA A 455 -1.04 21.96 32.74
CA ALA A 455 -0.02 21.89 33.79
C ALA A 455 -0.51 22.43 35.15
N GLN A 456 -1.49 23.35 35.16
CA GLN A 456 -2.12 23.82 36.39
C GLN A 456 -3.13 22.81 36.95
N ALA A 457 -3.86 22.10 36.08
CA ALA A 457 -4.81 21.07 36.48
C ALA A 457 -4.10 19.80 37.00
N PHE A 458 -2.91 19.50 36.49
CA PHE A 458 -2.08 18.34 36.86
C PHE A 458 -0.73 18.79 37.44
N PRO A 459 -0.70 19.30 38.69
CA PRO A 459 0.55 19.78 39.29
C PRO A 459 1.50 18.62 39.62
N LEU A 460 2.80 18.85 39.40
CA LEU A 460 3.86 17.94 39.85
C LEU A 460 3.73 17.62 41.34
N ALA A 461 3.90 16.34 41.70
CA ALA A 461 4.00 15.93 43.09
C ALA A 461 5.22 16.62 43.74
N ARG A 462 5.00 17.29 44.87
CA ARG A 462 6.04 18.03 45.61
C ARG A 462 6.91 17.14 46.48
#